data_AF-A0AAW0FEA4-F1
#
_entry.id   AF-A0AAW0FEA4-F1
#
_cell.length_a   1.000
_cell.length_b   1.000
_cell.length_c   1.000
_cell.angle_alpha   90.00
_cell.angle_beta   90.00
_cell.angle_gamma   90.00
#
_symmetry.space_group_name_H-M   'P 1'
#
loop_
_entity.id
_entity.type
_entity.pdbx_description
1 polymer ?
#
loop_
_entity_poly.entity_id
_entity_poly.type
_entity_poly.pdbx_seq_one_letter_code
_entity_poly.pdbx_strand_id
1 'polypeptide(L)'
;MAGITMIKACFVSLICEAFLHGVYTILCSAAFYLLLRKSRVRRTTPANILMIIVTAIMYLAATAHLILSFWTNFVAIFNQDGAENDGLDTDLNNFRDPKPYSQIALEMVNYIIGDSVVVWRTWVIWGKNPYIVIFPAACVLGGIVSGIGLVHSFATVPPGEAIYNTDMVNWFEPYGAFTCAINIYAVAAISYKTWQNVKQHRALGIKMTVGGGSCYGVLLILIESGIVYCFFLIGAVVLFSAQSSGVYIITDMLGQVTGIYPTVIIVLVCLKMSWDSTMTSTALLTTAQFVQPPMTSTASEGQGPTGLHSYDS
;
A
#
# COMPACT_ATOMS: atom_id res chain seq x y z
N MET A 1 -4.70 19.94 31.78
CA MET A 1 -4.47 20.33 30.37
C MET A 1 -5.83 20.35 29.70
N ALA A 2 -6.23 21.49 29.11
CA ALA A 2 -7.56 21.68 28.55
C ALA A 2 -7.83 20.65 27.43
N GLY A 3 -8.49 19.55 27.79
CA GLY A 3 -8.80 18.46 26.89
C GLY A 3 -9.74 18.93 25.80
N ILE A 4 -9.44 18.54 24.56
CA ILE A 4 -10.36 18.68 23.44
C ILE A 4 -11.65 17.94 23.82
N THR A 5 -12.79 18.63 23.84
CA THR A 5 -14.10 18.00 24.08
C THR A 5 -14.30 16.87 23.07
N MET A 6 -14.82 15.72 23.47
CA MET A 6 -14.98 14.52 22.62
C MET A 6 -15.55 14.85 21.22
N ILE A 7 -16.58 15.70 21.17
CA ILE A 7 -17.22 16.15 19.92
C ILE A 7 -16.24 16.91 19.01
N LYS A 8 -15.40 17.79 19.57
CA LYS A 8 -14.37 18.51 18.81
C LYS A 8 -13.30 17.57 18.29
N ALA A 9 -12.93 16.54 19.06
CA ALA A 9 -11.97 15.54 18.64
C ALA A 9 -12.51 14.70 17.47
N CYS A 10 -13.77 14.26 17.54
CA CYS A 10 -14.43 13.52 16.46
C CYS A 10 -14.54 14.35 15.17
N PHE A 11 -14.88 15.64 15.28
CA PHE A 11 -14.96 16.52 14.11
C PHE A 11 -13.59 16.76 13.45
N VAL A 12 -12.54 16.99 14.25
CA VAL A 12 -11.16 17.09 13.74
C VAL A 12 -10.72 15.78 13.11
N SER A 13 -11.06 14.64 13.74
CA SER A 13 -10.79 13.30 13.22
C SER A 13 -11.39 13.11 11.83
N LEU A 14 -12.67 13.42 11.66
CA LEU A 14 -13.38 13.29 10.38
C LEU A 14 -12.75 14.12 9.27
N ILE A 15 -12.27 15.34 9.57
CA ILE A 15 -11.57 16.18 8.59
C ILE A 15 -10.24 15.54 8.18
N CYS A 16 -9.45 15.07 9.15
CA CYS A 16 -8.19 14.38 8.89
C CYS A 16 -8.40 13.09 8.09
N GLU A 17 -9.42 12.30 8.44
CA GLU A 17 -9.82 11.08 7.75
C GLU A 17 -10.22 11.37 6.31
N ALA A 18 -11.10 12.36 6.07
CA ALA A 18 -11.54 12.76 4.74
C ALA A 18 -10.39 13.26 3.86
N PHE A 19 -9.46 14.04 4.43
CA PHE A 19 -8.28 14.50 3.72
C PHE A 19 -7.38 13.34 3.29
N LEU A 20 -7.07 12.42 4.21
CA LEU A 20 -6.28 11.23 3.90
C LEU A 20 -6.98 10.32 2.90
N HIS A 21 -8.30 10.17 3.01
CA HIS A 21 -9.08 9.40 2.05
C HIS A 21 -8.99 10.01 0.64
N GLY A 22 -9.04 11.34 0.51
CA GLY A 22 -8.82 12.02 -0.78
C GLY A 22 -7.44 11.72 -1.39
N VAL A 23 -6.38 11.74 -0.57
CA VAL A 23 -5.04 11.31 -0.99
C VAL A 23 -5.04 9.84 -1.42
N TYR A 24 -5.72 8.99 -0.66
CA TYR A 24 -5.85 7.57 -0.97
C TYR A 24 -6.59 7.34 -2.30
N THR A 25 -7.66 8.07 -2.60
CA THR A 25 -8.39 7.99 -3.87
C THR A 25 -7.50 8.32 -5.06
N ILE A 26 -6.66 9.36 -4.95
CA ILE A 26 -5.72 9.75 -6.02
C ILE A 26 -4.71 8.60 -6.26
N LEU A 27 -4.15 8.06 -5.19
CA LEU A 27 -3.18 6.97 -5.26
C LEU A 27 -3.79 5.67 -5.80
N CYS A 28 -5.00 5.34 -5.37
CA CYS A 28 -5.76 4.18 -5.81
C CYS A 28 -6.09 4.29 -7.31
N SER A 29 -6.54 5.46 -7.76
CA SER A 29 -6.77 5.76 -9.18
C SER A 29 -5.49 5.61 -10.01
N ALA A 30 -4.36 6.14 -9.52
CA ALA A 30 -3.07 5.97 -10.17
C ALA A 30 -2.64 4.49 -10.21
N ALA A 31 -2.84 3.73 -9.13
CA ALA A 31 -2.55 2.31 -9.05
C ALA A 31 -3.36 1.52 -10.09
N PHE A 32 -4.67 1.76 -10.17
CA PHE A 32 -5.52 1.13 -11.17
C PHE A 32 -5.09 1.48 -12.60
N TYR A 33 -4.85 2.76 -12.89
CA TYR A 33 -4.40 3.19 -14.20
C TYR A 33 -3.11 2.48 -14.62
N LEU A 34 -2.12 2.42 -13.73
CA LEU A 34 -0.83 1.78 -13.99
C LEU A 34 -0.95 0.26 -14.15
N LEU A 35 -1.72 -0.40 -13.28
CA LEU A 35 -1.93 -1.85 -13.33
C LEU A 35 -2.71 -2.27 -14.58
N LEU A 36 -3.75 -1.51 -14.97
CA LEU A 36 -4.53 -1.75 -16.18
C LEU A 36 -3.71 -1.48 -17.45
N ARG A 37 -2.90 -0.42 -17.47
CA ARG A 37 -1.98 -0.15 -18.59
C ARG A 37 -0.95 -1.27 -18.74
N LYS A 38 -0.37 -1.75 -17.64
CA LYS A 38 0.57 -2.88 -17.65
C LYS A 38 -0.08 -4.18 -18.14
N SER A 39 -1.30 -4.44 -17.70
CA SER A 39 -2.16 -5.56 -18.14
C SER A 39 -2.47 -5.53 -19.64
N ARG A 40 -2.65 -4.33 -20.21
CA ARG A 40 -2.90 -4.16 -21.65
C ARG A 40 -1.64 -4.38 -22.51
N VAL A 41 -0.46 -4.01 -22.01
CA VAL A 41 0.81 -4.07 -22.77
C VAL A 41 1.53 -5.41 -22.60
N ARG A 42 1.39 -6.09 -21.46
CA ARG A 42 1.97 -7.42 -21.19
C ARG A 42 0.86 -8.39 -20.78
N ARG A 43 0.98 -9.68 -21.14
CA ARG A 43 0.05 -10.72 -20.66
C ARG A 43 -0.18 -10.57 -19.15
N THR A 44 -1.44 -10.45 -18.77
CA THR A 44 -1.89 -10.40 -17.38
C THR A 44 -1.43 -11.65 -16.64
N THR A 45 -0.53 -11.47 -15.68
CA THR A 45 -0.22 -12.54 -14.73
C THR A 45 -1.34 -12.60 -13.69
N PRO A 46 -1.66 -13.79 -13.16
CA PRO A 46 -2.66 -13.93 -12.09
C PRO A 46 -2.32 -13.07 -10.86
N ALA A 47 -1.04 -12.84 -10.59
CA ALA A 47 -0.58 -11.95 -9.52
C ALA A 47 -0.99 -10.47 -9.73
N ASN A 48 -1.02 -9.96 -10.96
CA ASN A 48 -1.45 -8.59 -11.23
C ASN A 48 -2.96 -8.43 -11.01
N ILE A 49 -3.76 -9.44 -11.39
CA ILE A 49 -5.21 -9.44 -11.17
C ILE A 49 -5.51 -9.48 -9.66
N LEU A 50 -4.80 -10.35 -8.92
CA LEU A 50 -4.91 -10.40 -7.46
C LEU A 50 -4.61 -9.04 -6.82
N MET A 51 -3.55 -8.35 -7.23
CA MET A 51 -3.23 -7.01 -6.71
C MET A 51 -4.34 -5.98 -6.98
N ILE A 52 -4.95 -6.01 -8.17
CA ILE A 52 -6.09 -5.13 -8.52
C ILE A 52 -7.27 -5.41 -7.58
N ILE A 53 -7.62 -6.69 -7.40
CA ILE A 53 -8.75 -7.10 -6.55
C ILE A 53 -8.50 -6.68 -5.10
N VAL A 54 -7.33 -6.97 -4.54
CA VAL A 54 -7.00 -6.63 -3.15
C VAL A 54 -7.00 -5.11 -2.94
N THR A 55 -6.42 -4.34 -3.87
CA THR A 55 -6.42 -2.87 -3.80
C THR A 55 -7.85 -2.32 -3.84
N ALA A 56 -8.73 -2.90 -4.68
CA ALA A 56 -10.14 -2.53 -4.75
C ALA A 56 -10.88 -2.83 -3.44
N ILE A 57 -10.68 -4.02 -2.86
CA ILE A 57 -11.31 -4.42 -1.61
C ILE A 57 -10.90 -3.47 -0.48
N MET A 58 -9.59 -3.21 -0.32
CA MET A 58 -9.09 -2.32 0.73
C MET A 58 -9.63 -0.89 0.57
N TYR A 59 -9.71 -0.40 -0.67
CA TYR A 59 -10.26 0.94 -0.94
C TYR A 59 -11.77 1.02 -0.63
N LEU A 60 -12.54 0.00 -1.02
CA LEU A 60 -13.98 -0.06 -0.71
C LEU A 60 -14.21 -0.13 0.80
N ALA A 61 -13.44 -0.93 1.53
CA ALA A 61 -13.52 -1.00 2.98
C ALA A 61 -13.15 0.33 3.66
N ALA A 62 -12.13 1.03 3.18
CA ALA A 62 -11.76 2.36 3.69
C ALA A 62 -12.82 3.43 3.37
N THR A 63 -13.49 3.31 2.22
CA THR A 63 -14.61 4.19 1.84
C THR A 63 -15.83 3.93 2.73
N ALA A 64 -16.13 2.66 2.99
CA ALA A 64 -17.21 2.26 3.89
C ALA A 64 -16.96 2.77 5.32
N HIS A 65 -15.72 2.68 5.82
CA HIS A 65 -15.31 3.25 7.10
C HIS A 65 -15.59 4.76 7.16
N LEU A 66 -15.14 5.53 6.17
CA LEU A 66 -15.39 6.99 6.12
C LEU A 66 -16.88 7.33 6.08
N ILE A 67 -17.70 6.57 5.34
CA ILE A 67 -19.15 6.79 5.28
C ILE A 67 -19.78 6.56 6.66
N LEU A 68 -19.35 5.52 7.39
CA LEU A 68 -19.82 5.24 8.75
C LEU A 68 -19.37 6.32 9.74
N SER A 69 -18.12 6.78 9.65
CA SER A 69 -17.61 7.91 10.44
C SER A 69 -18.43 9.18 10.20
N PHE A 70 -18.70 9.51 8.93
CA PHE A 70 -19.48 10.68 8.56
C PHE A 70 -20.91 10.60 9.08
N TRP A 71 -21.56 9.44 8.89
CA TRP A 71 -22.92 9.23 9.36
C TRP A 71 -23.04 9.37 10.88
N THR A 72 -22.11 8.76 11.63
CA THR A 72 -22.10 8.80 13.09
C THR A 72 -21.90 10.23 13.61
N ASN A 73 -20.97 10.99 13.02
CA ASN A 73 -20.75 12.39 13.37
C ASN A 73 -21.95 13.29 13.00
N PHE A 74 -22.57 13.05 11.84
CA PHE A 74 -23.74 13.80 11.40
C PHE A 74 -24.92 13.61 12.35
N VAL A 75 -25.25 12.36 12.69
CA VAL A 75 -26.32 12.05 13.66
C VAL A 75 -26.03 12.67 15.03
N ALA A 76 -24.79 12.59 15.51
CA ALA A 76 -24.40 13.15 16.81
C ALA A 76 -24.58 14.68 16.89
N ILE A 77 -24.33 15.41 15.81
CA ILE A 77 -24.47 16.87 15.74
C ILE A 77 -25.94 17.28 15.62
N PHE A 78 -26.72 16.62 14.74
CA PHE A 78 -28.09 17.03 14.45
C PHE A 78 -29.13 16.53 15.48
N ASN A 79 -28.86 15.43 16.18
CA ASN A 79 -29.72 14.99 17.28
C ASN A 79 -29.43 15.73 18.61
N GLN A 80 -28.37 16.55 18.66
CA GLN A 80 -28.06 17.36 19.84
C GLN A 80 -29.09 18.48 20.10
N ASP A 81 -29.78 18.95 19.05
CA ASP A 81 -30.90 19.92 19.18
C ASP A 81 -32.20 19.27 19.71
N GLY A 82 -32.26 17.94 19.82
CA GLY A 82 -33.36 17.22 20.49
C GLY A 82 -33.18 17.01 21.99
N ALA A 83 -32.01 17.36 22.54
CA ALA A 83 -31.60 17.05 23.92
C ALA A 83 -32.11 18.04 24.98
N GLU A 84 -33.05 18.93 24.64
CA GLU A 84 -33.83 19.69 25.64
C GLU A 84 -35.04 18.91 26.17
N ASN A 85 -35.35 17.73 25.60
CA ASN A 85 -36.42 16.84 26.06
C ASN A 85 -35.86 15.48 26.50
N ASP A 86 -35.47 15.41 27.78
CA ASP A 86 -35.59 14.28 28.71
C ASP A 86 -35.59 12.84 28.13
N GLY A 87 -34.50 12.41 27.49
CA GLY A 87 -34.36 11.00 27.07
C GLY A 87 -33.05 10.59 26.37
N LEU A 88 -32.21 11.55 25.96
CA LEU A 88 -31.08 11.29 25.07
C LEU A 88 -29.75 10.94 25.78
N ASP A 89 -29.68 10.92 27.11
CA ASP A 89 -28.52 10.34 27.81
C ASP A 89 -28.49 8.80 27.71
N THR A 90 -29.61 8.21 27.30
CA THR A 90 -29.79 6.76 27.11
C THR A 90 -29.41 6.27 25.72
N ASP A 91 -29.35 7.15 24.70
CA ASP A 91 -29.17 6.73 23.30
C ASP A 91 -27.73 6.89 22.80
N LEU A 92 -26.97 7.85 23.33
CA LEU A 92 -25.53 7.97 23.04
C LEU A 92 -24.67 6.98 23.87
N ASN A 93 -25.18 6.52 25.02
CA ASN A 93 -24.58 5.45 25.83
C ASN A 93 -25.17 4.06 25.52
N ASN A 94 -26.05 3.96 24.52
CA ASN A 94 -26.56 2.68 24.05
C ASN A 94 -25.53 2.05 23.12
N PHE A 95 -24.51 1.41 23.70
CA PHE A 95 -23.53 0.53 23.04
C PHE A 95 -24.17 -0.72 22.39
N ARG A 96 -25.46 -0.67 22.08
CA ARG A 96 -26.26 -1.68 21.39
C ARG A 96 -26.49 -1.32 19.91
N ASP A 97 -26.08 -0.14 19.48
CA ASP A 97 -26.08 0.24 18.07
C ASP A 97 -24.95 -0.52 17.34
N PRO A 98 -25.25 -1.33 16.29
CA PRO A 98 -24.26 -2.20 15.62
C PRO A 98 -23.17 -1.45 14.82
N LYS A 99 -23.15 -0.11 14.87
CA LYS A 99 -22.44 0.78 13.95
C LYS A 99 -20.97 1.05 14.35
N PRO A 100 -20.64 1.43 15.60
CA PRO A 100 -19.24 1.50 16.03
C PRO A 100 -18.52 0.15 15.94
N TYR A 101 -19.23 -0.95 16.16
CA TYR A 101 -18.69 -2.31 16.01
C TYR A 101 -18.32 -2.64 14.57
N SER A 102 -19.18 -2.29 13.60
CA SER A 102 -18.91 -2.56 12.20
C SER A 102 -17.74 -1.72 11.67
N GLN A 103 -17.58 -0.50 12.19
CA GLN A 103 -16.45 0.37 11.84
C GLN A 103 -15.10 -0.24 12.27
N ILE A 104 -14.97 -0.64 13.55
CA ILE A 104 -13.74 -1.26 14.08
C ILE A 104 -13.47 -2.61 13.40
N ALA A 105 -14.52 -3.42 13.16
CA ALA A 105 -14.36 -4.69 12.48
C ALA A 105 -13.87 -4.53 11.03
N LEU A 106 -14.40 -3.53 10.30
CA LEU A 106 -13.93 -3.21 8.95
C LEU A 106 -12.48 -2.74 8.95
N GLU A 107 -12.10 -1.93 9.93
CA GLU A 107 -10.73 -1.45 10.11
C GLU A 107 -9.75 -2.60 10.37
N MET A 108 -10.10 -3.52 11.28
CA MET A 108 -9.28 -4.70 11.59
C MET A 108 -9.11 -5.63 10.38
N VAL A 109 -10.17 -5.83 9.60
CA VAL A 109 -10.09 -6.59 8.34
C VAL A 109 -9.13 -5.92 7.37
N ASN A 110 -9.23 -4.59 7.23
CA ASN A 110 -8.32 -3.82 6.37
C ASN A 110 -6.86 -3.94 6.82
N TYR A 111 -6.61 -3.90 8.12
CA TYR A 111 -5.27 -4.05 8.64
C TYR A 111 -4.69 -5.44 8.40
N ILE A 112 -5.48 -6.50 8.63
CA ILE A 112 -5.05 -7.89 8.36
C ILE A 112 -4.74 -8.07 6.86
N ILE A 113 -5.58 -7.52 5.97
CA ILE A 113 -5.33 -7.57 4.53
C ILE A 113 -4.05 -6.78 4.19
N GLY A 114 -3.87 -5.59 4.76
CA GLY A 114 -2.68 -4.77 4.58
C GLY A 114 -1.39 -5.49 4.97
N ASP A 115 -1.35 -6.07 6.17
CA ASP A 115 -0.21 -6.84 6.65
C ASP A 115 0.04 -8.08 5.77
N SER A 116 -1.02 -8.78 5.36
CA SER A 116 -0.93 -9.93 4.45
C SER A 116 -0.34 -9.55 3.08
N VAL A 117 -0.69 -8.38 2.54
CA VAL A 117 -0.09 -7.85 1.31
C VAL A 117 1.40 -7.59 1.49
N VAL A 118 1.81 -7.08 2.65
CA VAL A 118 3.22 -6.83 3.00
C VAL A 118 4.02 -8.14 3.10
N VAL A 119 3.43 -9.19 3.68
CA VAL A 119 4.05 -10.52 3.70
C VAL A 119 4.14 -11.11 2.30
N TRP A 120 3.06 -11.04 1.53
CA TRP A 120 2.99 -11.59 0.17
C TRP A 120 4.03 -10.95 -0.76
N ARG A 121 4.19 -9.61 -0.73
CA ARG A 121 5.22 -8.93 -1.55
C ARG A 121 6.63 -9.41 -1.20
N THR A 122 6.90 -9.61 0.08
CA THR A 122 8.21 -10.06 0.56
C THR A 122 8.50 -11.47 0.04
N TRP A 123 7.50 -12.36 0.08
CA TRP A 123 7.59 -13.72 -0.48
C TRP A 123 7.87 -13.73 -1.98
N VAL A 124 7.14 -12.91 -2.75
CA VAL A 124 7.31 -12.83 -4.22
C VAL A 124 8.70 -12.31 -4.59
N ILE A 125 9.19 -11.28 -3.91
CA ILE A 125 10.52 -10.68 -4.16
C ILE A 125 11.65 -11.68 -3.88
N TRP A 126 11.45 -12.57 -2.91
CA TRP A 126 12.42 -13.62 -2.57
C TRP A 126 12.30 -14.88 -3.41
N GLY A 127 11.56 -14.84 -4.53
CA GLY A 127 11.43 -15.97 -5.44
C GLY A 127 10.60 -17.11 -4.85
N LYS A 128 9.61 -16.77 -4.02
CA LYS A 128 8.70 -17.73 -3.35
C LYS A 128 9.37 -18.65 -2.31
N ASN A 129 10.49 -18.22 -1.73
CA ASN A 129 11.14 -18.97 -0.64
C ASN A 129 10.27 -18.98 0.64
N PRO A 130 9.79 -20.15 1.12
CA PRO A 130 8.88 -20.23 2.26
C PRO A 130 9.50 -19.80 3.59
N TYR A 131 10.83 -19.93 3.77
CA TYR A 131 11.49 -19.66 5.04
C TYR A 131 11.34 -18.20 5.52
N ILE A 132 11.16 -17.28 4.59
CA ILE A 132 11.08 -15.83 4.84
C ILE A 132 9.67 -15.41 5.25
N VAL A 133 8.69 -16.27 5.00
CA VAL A 133 7.29 -16.01 5.34
C VAL A 133 6.97 -16.51 6.75
N ILE A 134 7.75 -17.43 7.31
CA ILE A 134 7.45 -18.07 8.61
C ILE A 134 7.30 -17.02 9.72
N PHE A 135 8.30 -16.15 9.90
CA PHE A 135 8.26 -15.10 10.91
C PHE A 135 7.10 -14.12 10.72
N PRO A 136 6.95 -13.43 9.57
CA PRO A 136 5.87 -12.47 9.40
C PRO A 136 4.48 -13.13 9.39
N ALA A 137 4.34 -14.38 8.93
CA ALA A 137 3.07 -15.10 9.03
C ALA A 137 2.71 -15.42 10.48
N ALA A 138 3.68 -15.78 11.32
CA ALA A 138 3.45 -15.95 12.76
C ALA A 138 2.99 -14.63 13.41
N CYS A 139 3.59 -13.50 13.02
CA CYS A 139 3.14 -12.18 13.47
C CYS A 139 1.72 -11.84 12.99
N VAL A 140 1.35 -12.18 11.73
CA VAL A 140 -0.03 -11.98 11.24
C VAL A 140 -1.02 -12.80 12.05
N LEU A 141 -0.70 -14.05 12.39
CA LEU A 141 -1.54 -14.87 13.24
C LEU A 141 -1.69 -14.27 14.65
N GLY A 142 -0.59 -13.78 15.25
CA GLY A 142 -0.62 -13.05 16.51
C GLY A 142 -1.47 -11.77 16.44
N GLY A 143 -1.38 -11.04 15.32
CA GLY A 143 -2.21 -9.87 15.03
C GLY A 143 -3.70 -10.23 14.89
N ILE A 144 -4.04 -11.33 14.21
CA ILE A 144 -5.44 -11.79 14.10
C ILE A 144 -6.01 -12.11 15.47
N VAL A 145 -5.27 -12.86 16.31
CA VAL A 145 -5.71 -13.19 17.67
C VAL A 145 -5.91 -11.92 18.50
N SER A 146 -4.96 -11.00 18.43
CA SER A 146 -5.02 -9.73 19.17
C SER A 146 -6.17 -8.84 18.68
N GLY A 147 -6.40 -8.79 17.37
CA GLY A 147 -7.50 -8.04 16.75
C GLY A 147 -8.88 -8.62 17.09
N ILE A 148 -9.03 -9.94 17.13
CA ILE A 148 -10.27 -10.58 17.60
C ILE A 148 -10.51 -10.25 19.07
N GLY A 149 -9.48 -10.33 19.91
CA GLY A 149 -9.56 -9.95 21.32
C GLY A 149 -9.96 -8.49 21.51
N LEU A 150 -9.45 -7.60 20.66
CA LEU A 150 -9.81 -6.18 20.66
C LEU A 150 -11.28 -5.98 20.27
N VAL A 151 -11.74 -6.54 19.15
CA VAL A 151 -13.15 -6.46 18.71
C VAL A 151 -14.10 -7.02 19.76
N HIS A 152 -13.74 -8.15 20.38
CA HIS A 152 -14.51 -8.73 21.48
C HIS A 152 -14.56 -7.81 22.69
N SER A 153 -13.42 -7.22 23.07
CA SER A 153 -13.36 -6.28 24.20
C SER A 153 -14.24 -5.05 23.95
N PHE A 154 -14.30 -4.55 22.72
CA PHE A 154 -15.25 -3.50 22.33
C PHE A 154 -16.70 -3.98 22.49
N ALA A 155 -17.02 -5.20 22.08
CA ALA A 155 -18.37 -5.78 22.16
C ALA A 155 -18.88 -6.02 23.59
N THR A 156 -17.99 -6.13 24.57
CA THR A 156 -18.34 -6.47 25.96
C THR A 156 -18.29 -5.30 26.93
N VAL A 157 -18.01 -4.07 26.49
CA VAL A 157 -17.94 -2.90 27.38
C VAL A 157 -19.31 -2.63 28.02
N PRO A 158 -19.40 -2.62 29.37
CA PRO A 158 -20.64 -2.27 30.07
C PRO A 158 -21.06 -0.81 29.78
N PRO A 159 -22.36 -0.51 29.65
CA PRO A 159 -22.83 0.85 29.44
C PRO A 159 -22.43 1.75 30.63
N GLY A 160 -21.68 2.82 30.34
CA GLY A 160 -21.23 3.82 31.32
C GLY A 160 -19.76 3.70 31.75
N GLU A 161 -19.02 2.68 31.29
CA GLU A 161 -17.58 2.60 31.51
C GLU A 161 -16.82 3.27 30.35
N ALA A 162 -15.70 3.95 30.66
CA ALA A 162 -14.92 4.65 29.64
C ALA A 162 -14.45 3.64 28.56
N ILE A 163 -14.48 4.07 27.31
CA ILE A 163 -13.99 3.32 26.12
C ILE A 163 -12.50 2.90 26.28
N TYR A 164 -11.81 3.42 27.30
CA TYR A 164 -10.44 3.13 27.68
C TYR A 164 -10.38 2.10 28.83
N ASN A 165 -10.85 0.88 28.59
CA ASN A 165 -10.63 -0.20 29.55
C ASN A 165 -9.23 -0.81 29.35
N THR A 166 -8.57 -1.20 30.45
CA THR A 166 -7.25 -1.84 30.48
C THR A 166 -7.18 -3.05 29.54
N ASP A 167 -8.29 -3.77 29.40
CA ASP A 167 -8.40 -4.91 28.49
C ASP A 167 -8.17 -4.52 27.03
N MET A 168 -8.67 -3.37 26.58
CA MET A 168 -8.45 -2.93 25.20
C MET A 168 -6.99 -2.58 24.91
N VAL A 169 -6.32 -1.94 25.88
CA VAL A 169 -4.90 -1.60 25.79
C VAL A 169 -4.09 -2.89 25.62
N ASN A 170 -4.40 -3.90 26.44
CA ASN A 170 -3.74 -5.21 26.44
C ASN A 170 -3.90 -5.97 25.12
N TRP A 171 -4.94 -5.70 24.32
CA TRP A 171 -5.12 -6.30 23.00
C TRP A 171 -4.57 -5.42 21.86
N PHE A 172 -4.62 -4.09 22.00
CA PHE A 172 -4.15 -3.16 20.97
C PHE A 172 -2.61 -3.04 20.94
N GLU A 173 -1.94 -3.04 22.08
CA GLU A 173 -0.48 -2.98 22.16
C GLU A 173 0.22 -4.14 21.43
N PRO A 174 -0.11 -5.43 21.70
CA PRO A 174 0.50 -6.53 20.97
C PRO A 174 0.14 -6.51 19.49
N TYR A 175 -1.07 -6.07 19.13
CA TYR A 175 -1.47 -5.87 17.74
C TYR A 175 -0.50 -4.90 17.02
N GLY A 176 -0.33 -3.70 17.58
CA GLY A 176 0.58 -2.69 17.05
C GLY A 176 2.03 -3.20 16.97
N ALA A 177 2.49 -3.96 17.97
CA ALA A 177 3.82 -4.56 17.98
C ALA A 177 4.02 -5.58 16.86
N PHE A 178 3.06 -6.48 16.63
CA PHE A 178 3.12 -7.46 15.53
C PHE A 178 3.14 -6.77 14.17
N THR A 179 2.25 -5.80 13.95
CA THR A 179 2.18 -5.03 12.71
C THR A 179 3.48 -4.25 12.46
N CYS A 180 4.06 -3.61 13.48
CA CYS A 180 5.37 -2.95 13.37
C CYS A 180 6.48 -3.95 13.03
N ALA A 181 6.51 -5.12 13.68
CA ALA A 181 7.49 -6.16 13.41
C ALA A 181 7.41 -6.68 11.98
N ILE A 182 6.20 -6.89 11.44
CA ILE A 182 5.98 -7.29 10.04
C ILE A 182 6.55 -6.23 9.09
N ASN A 183 6.28 -4.95 9.35
CA ASN A 183 6.72 -3.86 8.48
C ASN A 183 8.23 -3.67 8.50
N ILE A 184 8.85 -3.68 9.68
CA ILE A 184 10.31 -3.60 9.81
C ILE A 184 10.97 -4.81 9.14
N TYR A 185 10.45 -6.01 9.37
CA TYR A 185 10.95 -7.23 8.75
C TYR A 185 10.85 -7.18 7.23
N ALA A 186 9.69 -6.78 6.69
CA ALA A 186 9.48 -6.70 5.25
C ALA A 186 10.41 -5.66 4.60
N VAL A 187 10.57 -4.49 5.21
CA VAL A 187 11.50 -3.46 4.74
C VAL A 187 12.94 -4.00 4.74
N ALA A 188 13.38 -4.65 5.82
CA ALA A 188 14.72 -5.24 5.91
C ALA A 188 14.94 -6.36 4.89
N ALA A 189 13.98 -7.28 4.75
CA ALA A 189 14.06 -8.40 3.81
C ALA A 189 14.08 -7.93 2.35
N ILE A 190 13.27 -6.93 1.99
CA ILE A 190 13.24 -6.36 0.65
C ILE A 190 14.52 -5.55 0.37
N SER A 191 15.04 -4.84 1.38
CA SER A 191 16.32 -4.12 1.32
C SER A 191 17.47 -5.05 1.02
N TYR A 192 17.58 -6.11 1.81
CA TYR A 192 18.64 -7.08 1.67
C TYR A 192 18.59 -7.79 0.31
N LYS A 193 17.39 -8.23 -0.13
CA LYS A 193 17.27 -8.91 -1.43
C LYS A 193 17.57 -7.98 -2.60
N THR A 194 17.11 -6.74 -2.54
CA THR A 194 17.44 -5.71 -3.53
C THR A 194 18.96 -5.49 -3.61
N TRP A 195 19.61 -5.38 -2.46
CA TRP A 195 21.06 -5.22 -2.39
C TRP A 195 21.82 -6.42 -2.96
N GLN A 196 21.38 -7.65 -2.64
CA GLN A 196 21.94 -8.87 -3.22
C GLN A 196 21.84 -8.87 -4.75
N ASN A 197 20.67 -8.55 -5.30
CA ASN A 197 20.47 -8.48 -6.75
C ASN A 197 21.40 -7.43 -7.38
N VAL A 198 21.49 -6.22 -6.79
CA VAL A 198 22.40 -5.17 -7.27
C VAL A 198 23.86 -5.62 -7.24
N LYS A 199 24.29 -6.28 -6.15
CA LYS A 199 25.66 -6.79 -6.01
C LYS A 199 25.98 -7.85 -7.05
N GLN A 200 25.06 -8.80 -7.28
CA GLN A 200 25.22 -9.87 -8.27
C GLN A 200 25.33 -9.31 -9.70
N HIS A 201 24.49 -8.34 -10.06
CA HIS A 201 24.54 -7.73 -11.39
C HIS A 201 25.78 -6.86 -11.59
N ARG A 202 26.23 -6.13 -10.55
CA ARG A 202 27.50 -5.39 -10.59
C ARG A 202 28.71 -6.30 -10.80
N ALA A 203 28.71 -7.49 -10.17
CA ALA A 203 29.77 -8.49 -10.36
C ALA A 203 29.82 -9.06 -11.79
N LEU A 204 28.70 -9.04 -12.52
CA LEU A 204 28.61 -9.45 -13.92
C LEU A 204 28.95 -8.31 -14.90
N GLY A 205 29.41 -7.15 -14.42
CA GLY A 205 29.68 -5.98 -15.27
C GLY A 205 28.42 -5.31 -15.84
N ILE A 206 27.23 -5.82 -15.50
CA ILE A 206 25.95 -5.26 -15.91
C ILE A 206 25.61 -4.14 -14.93
N LYS A 207 25.62 -2.88 -15.39
CA LYS A 207 25.05 -1.78 -14.61
C LYS A 207 23.57 -2.06 -14.41
N MET A 208 23.20 -2.48 -13.20
CA MET A 208 21.79 -2.65 -12.84
C MET A 208 21.19 -1.29 -12.51
N THR A 209 20.84 -0.55 -13.55
CA THR A 209 19.74 0.40 -13.49
C THR A 209 18.47 -0.43 -13.59
N VAL A 210 17.81 -0.67 -12.46
CA VAL A 210 16.35 -0.87 -12.50
C VAL A 210 15.75 0.50 -12.78
N GLY A 211 14.67 0.55 -13.52
CA GLY A 211 13.84 1.70 -13.80
C GLY A 211 14.45 2.95 -14.41
N GLY A 212 15.65 2.95 -15.00
CA GLY A 212 16.36 4.21 -15.31
C GLY A 212 16.64 5.09 -14.07
N GLY A 213 16.51 4.53 -12.86
CA GLY A 213 16.65 5.22 -11.59
C GLY A 213 17.10 4.26 -10.50
N SER A 214 18.11 4.64 -9.72
CA SER A 214 18.79 3.76 -8.77
C SER A 214 17.83 2.89 -7.94
N CYS A 215 18.05 1.56 -7.86
CA CYS A 215 17.35 0.65 -6.94
C CYS A 215 17.27 1.21 -5.51
N TYR A 216 18.31 1.94 -5.13
CA TYR A 216 18.40 2.68 -3.88
C TYR A 216 17.25 3.67 -3.68
N GLY A 217 16.78 4.33 -4.72
CA GLY A 217 15.64 5.25 -4.61
C GLY A 217 14.30 4.55 -4.44
N VAL A 218 14.12 3.30 -4.90
CA VAL A 218 12.91 2.51 -4.51
C VAL A 218 13.02 2.18 -3.04
N LEU A 219 14.20 1.72 -2.65
CA LEU A 219 14.45 1.23 -1.32
C LEU A 219 14.32 2.31 -0.25
N LEU A 220 14.84 3.50 -0.55
CA LEU A 220 14.76 4.64 0.35
C LEU A 220 13.31 5.06 0.58
N ILE A 221 12.49 5.12 -0.48
CA ILE A 221 11.06 5.44 -0.34
C ILE A 221 10.31 4.34 0.42
N LEU A 222 10.64 3.07 0.22
CA LEU A 222 10.07 1.95 0.99
C LEU A 222 10.42 2.04 2.48
N ILE A 223 11.66 2.40 2.80
CA ILE A 223 12.11 2.58 4.17
C ILE A 223 11.40 3.78 4.79
N GLU A 224 11.38 4.92 4.09
CA GLU A 224 10.74 6.16 4.53
C GLU A 224 9.24 5.95 4.81
N SER A 225 8.51 5.30 3.90
CA SER A 225 7.08 5.04 4.09
C SER A 225 6.79 4.01 5.19
N GLY A 226 7.68 3.01 5.38
CA GLY A 226 7.57 2.05 6.47
C GLY A 226 7.79 2.69 7.84
N ILE A 227 8.74 3.62 7.96
CA ILE A 227 8.98 4.38 9.20
C ILE A 227 7.78 5.26 9.53
N VAL A 228 7.23 5.96 8.53
CA VAL A 228 6.03 6.80 8.72
C VAL A 228 4.87 5.95 9.24
N TYR A 229 4.63 4.78 8.66
CA TYR A 229 3.58 3.87 9.13
C TYR A 229 3.79 3.43 10.59
N CYS A 230 5.01 3.01 10.95
CA CYS A 230 5.33 2.66 12.33
C CYS A 230 5.16 3.83 13.30
N PHE A 231 5.45 5.07 12.86
CA PHE A 231 5.26 6.26 13.69
C PHE A 231 3.78 6.49 14.03
N PHE A 232 2.87 6.33 13.05
CA PHE A 232 1.43 6.39 13.31
C PHE A 232 0.96 5.31 14.28
N LEU A 233 1.45 4.08 14.15
CA LEU A 233 1.14 2.98 15.07
C LEU A 233 1.62 3.24 16.49
N ILE A 234 2.88 3.66 16.65
CA ILE A 234 3.44 3.97 17.97
C ILE A 234 2.69 5.16 18.60
N GLY A 235 2.38 6.19 17.82
CA GLY A 235 1.56 7.30 18.26
C GLY A 235 0.19 6.84 18.76
N ALA A 236 -0.45 5.90 18.06
CA ALA A 236 -1.72 5.33 18.47
C ALA A 236 -1.60 4.59 19.81
N VAL A 237 -0.59 3.72 19.98
CA VAL A 237 -0.36 2.98 21.24
C VAL A 237 -0.11 3.94 22.41
N VAL A 238 0.69 4.99 22.20
CA VAL A 238 0.98 5.99 23.24
C VAL A 238 -0.27 6.78 23.63
N LEU A 239 -1.07 7.22 22.66
CA LEU A 239 -2.32 7.94 22.92
C LEU A 239 -3.37 7.05 23.61
N PHE A 240 -3.40 5.76 23.25
CA PHE A 240 -4.24 4.76 23.88
C PHE A 240 -3.86 4.55 25.35
N SER A 241 -2.56 4.46 25.63
CA SER A 241 -2.01 4.35 26.99
C SER A 241 -2.23 5.61 27.84
N ALA A 242 -2.22 6.79 27.20
CA ALA A 242 -2.45 8.07 27.86
C ALA A 242 -3.95 8.40 28.08
N GLN A 243 -4.87 7.52 27.64
CA GLN A 243 -6.32 7.71 27.71
C GLN A 243 -6.78 9.08 27.17
N SER A 244 -6.10 9.57 26.13
CA SER A 244 -6.37 10.88 25.55
C SER A 244 -7.41 10.77 24.45
N SER A 245 -8.33 11.74 24.37
CA SER A 245 -9.29 11.86 23.26
C SER A 245 -8.63 12.02 21.89
N GLY A 246 -7.31 12.27 21.83
CA GLY A 246 -6.55 12.23 20.58
C GLY A 246 -6.48 10.84 19.95
N VAL A 247 -6.85 9.77 20.66
CA VAL A 247 -6.84 8.41 20.12
C VAL A 247 -7.79 8.26 18.92
N TYR A 248 -8.97 8.88 18.98
CA TYR A 248 -9.94 8.82 17.87
C TYR A 248 -9.36 9.39 16.58
N ILE A 249 -8.63 10.52 16.71
CA ILE A 249 -7.98 11.19 15.59
C ILE A 249 -6.94 10.26 14.96
N ILE A 250 -6.06 9.67 15.76
CA ILE A 250 -4.98 8.86 15.22
C ILE A 250 -5.44 7.50 14.71
N THR A 251 -6.48 6.89 15.29
CA THR A 251 -7.05 5.63 14.81
C THR A 251 -7.74 5.81 13.46
N ASP A 252 -8.58 6.84 13.30
CA ASP A 252 -9.26 7.09 12.02
C ASP A 252 -8.22 7.41 10.91
N MET A 253 -7.17 8.15 11.26
CA MET A 253 -6.03 8.38 10.36
C MET A 253 -5.32 7.07 10.01
N LEU A 254 -5.05 6.22 11.00
CA LEU A 254 -4.36 4.94 10.83
C LEU A 254 -5.15 4.00 9.90
N GLY A 255 -6.49 3.98 10.02
CA GLY A 255 -7.40 3.27 9.11
C GLY A 255 -7.13 3.58 7.63
N GLN A 256 -6.98 4.86 7.29
CA GLN A 256 -6.70 5.30 5.93
C GLN A 256 -5.23 5.04 5.53
N VAL A 257 -4.28 5.29 6.44
CA VAL A 257 -2.84 5.09 6.17
C VAL A 257 -2.51 3.63 5.87
N THR A 258 -3.18 2.67 6.52
CA THR A 258 -2.97 1.23 6.27
C THR A 258 -3.35 0.81 4.84
N GLY A 259 -4.31 1.49 4.21
CA GLY A 259 -4.62 1.30 2.79
C GLY A 259 -3.67 2.05 1.85
N ILE A 260 -3.26 3.26 2.23
CA ILE A 260 -2.33 4.11 1.46
C ILE A 260 -0.97 3.40 1.30
N TYR A 261 -0.41 2.86 2.37
CA TYR A 261 0.94 2.30 2.37
C TYR A 261 1.18 1.22 1.30
N PRO A 262 0.44 0.10 1.24
CA PRO A 262 0.62 -0.92 0.20
C PRO A 262 0.35 -0.36 -1.21
N THR A 263 -0.58 0.59 -1.34
CA THR A 263 -0.94 1.21 -2.62
C THR A 263 0.18 2.09 -3.17
N VAL A 264 0.81 2.91 -2.33
CA VAL A 264 2.00 3.71 -2.70
C VAL A 264 3.11 2.81 -3.21
N ILE A 265 3.35 1.69 -2.53
CA ILE A 265 4.38 0.73 -2.93
C ILE A 265 4.08 0.17 -4.33
N ILE A 266 2.83 -0.22 -4.60
CA ILE A 266 2.40 -0.72 -5.92
C ILE A 266 2.62 0.34 -7.00
N VAL A 267 2.20 1.58 -6.75
CA VAL A 267 2.37 2.71 -7.68
C VAL A 267 3.85 2.93 -7.98
N LEU A 268 4.71 2.98 -6.96
CA LEU A 268 6.15 3.18 -7.12
C LEU A 268 6.82 2.07 -7.93
N VAL A 269 6.46 0.81 -7.66
CA VAL A 269 6.97 -0.35 -8.41
C VAL A 269 6.52 -0.27 -9.87
N CYS A 270 5.26 0.07 -10.12
CA CYS A 270 4.72 0.17 -11.47
C CYS A 270 5.31 1.35 -12.27
N LEU A 271 5.46 2.52 -11.65
CA LEU A 271 6.05 3.71 -12.28
C LEU A 271 7.49 3.42 -12.71
N LYS A 272 8.31 2.86 -11.82
CA LYS A 272 9.73 2.58 -12.16
C LYS A 272 9.87 1.49 -13.21
N MET A 273 9.03 0.46 -13.20
CA MET A 273 8.99 -0.52 -14.31
C MET A 273 8.57 0.11 -15.65
N SER A 274 7.69 1.11 -15.62
CA SER A 274 7.28 1.84 -16.83
C SER A 274 8.42 2.65 -17.42
N TRP A 275 9.19 3.35 -16.57
CA TRP A 275 10.32 4.18 -17.01
C TRP A 275 11.42 3.33 -17.66
N ASP A 276 11.68 2.15 -17.09
CA ASP A 276 12.56 1.13 -17.67
C ASP A 276 12.14 0.70 -19.07
N SER A 277 10.85 0.40 -19.22
CA SER A 277 10.31 -0.11 -20.48
C SER A 277 10.42 0.95 -21.57
N THR A 278 10.14 2.22 -21.22
CA THR A 278 10.30 3.36 -22.13
C THR A 278 11.77 3.58 -22.50
N MET A 279 12.70 3.61 -21.54
CA MET A 279 14.13 3.79 -21.83
C MET A 279 14.70 2.65 -22.67
N THR A 280 14.33 1.40 -22.39
CA THR A 280 14.78 0.23 -23.17
C THR A 280 14.25 0.30 -24.60
N SER A 281 12.97 0.65 -24.79
CA SER A 281 12.40 0.85 -26.12
C SER A 281 13.06 1.99 -26.88
N THR A 282 13.33 3.14 -26.23
CA THR A 282 14.04 4.26 -26.84
C THR A 282 15.47 3.88 -27.24
N ALA A 283 16.22 3.17 -26.38
CA ALA A 283 17.57 2.72 -26.69
C ALA A 283 17.62 1.73 -27.86
N LEU A 284 16.65 0.80 -27.94
CA LEU A 284 16.52 -0.12 -29.07
C LEU A 284 16.19 0.60 -30.38
N LEU A 285 15.30 1.61 -30.34
CA LEU A 285 14.97 2.43 -31.51
C LEU A 285 16.17 3.26 -31.98
N THR A 286 16.92 3.86 -31.05
CA THR A 286 18.15 4.59 -31.37
C THR A 286 19.22 3.66 -31.96
N THR A 287 19.41 2.46 -31.40
CA THR A 287 20.39 1.48 -31.93
C THR A 287 19.99 0.97 -33.31
N ALA A 288 18.69 0.76 -33.57
CA ALA A 288 18.17 0.39 -34.89
C ALA A 288 18.38 1.48 -35.94
N GLN A 289 18.39 2.76 -35.55
CA GLN A 289 18.73 3.88 -36.45
C GLN A 289 20.23 3.99 -36.77
N PHE A 290 21.11 3.51 -35.88
CA PHE A 290 22.56 3.49 -36.11
C PHE A 290 23.02 2.31 -36.98
N VAL A 291 22.24 1.23 -37.07
CA VAL A 291 22.47 0.15 -38.05
C VAL A 291 21.79 0.53 -39.37
N GLN A 292 22.39 1.46 -40.12
CA GLN A 292 22.01 1.66 -41.52
C GLN A 292 22.48 0.44 -42.35
N PRO A 293 21.71 -0.02 -43.35
CA PRO A 293 22.09 -1.16 -44.17
C PRO A 293 23.38 -0.84 -44.95
N PRO A 294 24.22 -1.85 -45.25
CA PRO A 294 25.41 -1.63 -46.06
C PRO A 294 24.94 -1.10 -47.42
N MET A 295 25.44 0.09 -47.80
CA MET A 295 25.24 0.62 -49.15
C MET A 295 25.85 -0.39 -50.12
N THR A 296 24.99 -1.16 -50.80
CA THR A 296 25.38 -1.99 -51.93
C THR A 296 25.87 -1.07 -53.04
N SER A 297 27.19 -0.91 -53.12
CA SER A 297 27.88 -0.37 -54.29
C SER A 297 27.61 -1.30 -55.47
N THR A 298 26.62 -0.96 -56.29
CA THR A 298 26.45 -1.53 -57.63
C THR A 298 27.67 -1.19 -58.47
N ALA A 299 28.63 -2.12 -58.53
CA ALA A 299 29.68 -2.09 -59.54
C ALA A 299 29.04 -2.43 -60.89
N SER A 300 29.09 -1.51 -61.84
CA SER A 300 28.68 -1.76 -63.22
C SER A 300 29.72 -2.66 -63.90
N GLU A 301 29.39 -3.94 -64.09
CA GLU A 301 30.13 -4.80 -65.01
C GLU A 301 29.77 -4.43 -66.45
N GLY A 302 30.75 -3.85 -67.15
CA GLY A 302 30.68 -3.63 -68.59
C GLY A 302 30.84 -4.95 -69.34
N GLN A 303 29.77 -5.41 -69.99
CA GLN A 303 29.83 -6.45 -71.01
C GLN A 303 30.27 -5.84 -72.35
N GLY A 304 31.47 -6.19 -72.80
CA GLY A 304 31.89 -6.02 -74.20
C GLY A 304 31.74 -7.36 -74.95
N PRO A 305 31.12 -7.40 -76.14
CA PRO A 305 30.95 -8.63 -76.89
C PRO A 305 32.18 -8.99 -77.73
N THR A 306 32.48 -10.28 -77.72
CA THR A 306 33.45 -11.01 -78.54
C THR A 306 33.10 -10.91 -80.03
N GLY A 307 34.01 -10.35 -80.82
CA GLY A 307 34.01 -10.43 -82.29
C GLY A 307 34.92 -11.57 -82.76
N LEU A 308 34.35 -12.51 -83.51
CA LEU A 308 35.02 -13.64 -84.17
C LEU A 308 34.93 -13.39 -85.69
N HIS A 309 36.08 -13.24 -86.37
CA HIS A 309 36.39 -13.31 -87.81
C HIS A 309 37.73 -12.54 -87.97
N SER A 310 38.80 -12.97 -88.65
CA SER A 310 39.01 -14.01 -89.65
C SER A 310 40.50 -14.04 -90.08
N TYR A 311 40.91 -15.13 -90.72
CA TYR A 311 41.95 -15.27 -91.76
C TYR A 311 43.47 -15.23 -91.44
N ASP A 312 44.09 -16.31 -91.93
CA ASP A 312 45.35 -16.42 -92.69
C ASP A 312 46.68 -16.83 -92.06
N SER A 313 47.20 -17.89 -92.71
CA SER A 313 48.58 -18.41 -92.85
C SER A 313 49.16 -19.30 -91.75
#